data_AF-A0A2D6M2L6-F1
#
_entry.id   AF-A0A2D6M2L6-F1
#
_cell.length_a   1.000
_cell.length_b   1.000
_cell.length_c   1.000
_cell.angle_alpha   90.00
_cell.angle_beta   90.00
_cell.angle_gamma   90.00
#
_symmetry.space_group_name_H-M   'P 1'
#
loop_
_entity.id
_entity.type
_entity.pdbx_description
1 polymer ?
#
loop_
_entity_poly.entity_id
_entity_poly.type
_entity_poly.pdbx_seq_one_letter_code
_entity_poly.pdbx_strand_id
1 'polypeptide(L)' 'MTIQNTKEAVHARAREMGFDAVGFTAPQLSPRVKEDFTAFIKQGLHGDMVWMAEKAAQRRDPASLLNGAKTVIVL' A
#
# COMPACT_ATOMS: atom_id res chain seq x y z
N MET A 1 21.07 25.47 -4.16
CA MET A 1 20.59 24.12 -4.55
C MET A 1 19.09 24.11 -4.28
N THR A 2 18.27 24.29 -5.31
CA THR A 2 16.82 24.44 -5.14
C THR A 2 16.26 23.11 -4.66
N ILE A 3 15.67 23.07 -3.46
CA ILE A 3 14.99 21.86 -2.98
C ILE A 3 13.76 21.68 -3.87
N GLN A 4 13.85 20.76 -4.82
CA GLN A 4 12.70 20.36 -5.61
C GLN A 4 11.75 19.59 -4.69
N ASN A 5 10.49 20.00 -4.62
CA ASN A 5 9.49 19.28 -3.85
C ASN A 5 9.26 17.91 -4.52
N THR A 6 9.89 16.86 -3.99
CA THR A 6 9.85 15.49 -4.56
C THR A 6 8.42 15.01 -4.75
N LYS A 7 7.50 15.39 -3.85
CA LYS A 7 6.09 15.03 -3.96
C LYS A 7 5.45 15.66 -5.20
N GLU A 8 5.71 16.93 -5.46
CA GLU A 8 5.21 17.63 -6.67
C GLU A 8 5.82 17.05 -7.95
N ALA A 9 7.11 16.71 -7.93
CA ALA A 9 7.78 16.09 -9.08
C ALA A 9 7.16 14.72 -9.43
N VAL A 10 6.84 13.90 -8.42
CA VAL A 10 6.14 12.62 -8.63
C VAL A 10 4.73 12.86 -9.17
N HIS A 11 3.98 13.83 -8.64
CA HIS A 11 2.65 14.19 -9.14
C HIS A 11 2.68 14.60 -10.62
N ALA A 12 3.60 15.50 -10.99
CA ALA A 12 3.74 15.96 -12.37
C ALA A 12 4.07 14.79 -13.30
N ARG A 13 5.03 13.95 -12.89
CA ARG A 13 5.43 12.80 -13.70
C ARG A 13 4.31 11.78 -13.87
N ALA A 14 3.54 11.49 -12.83
CA ALA A 14 2.41 10.58 -12.90
C ALA A 14 1.31 11.10 -13.84
N ARG A 15 1.00 12.40 -13.79
CA ARG A 15 0.06 13.05 -14.72
C ARG A 15 0.52 12.95 -16.17
N GLU A 16 1.80 13.20 -16.44
CA GLU A 16 2.39 13.03 -17.79
C GLU A 16 2.28 11.58 -18.30
N MET A 17 2.36 10.61 -17.40
CA MET A 17 2.22 9.18 -17.71
C MET A 17 0.76 8.74 -17.89
N GLY A 18 -0.21 9.62 -17.66
CA GLY A 18 -1.63 9.35 -17.84
C GLY A 18 -2.37 8.84 -16.60
N PHE A 19 -1.78 8.92 -15.40
CA PHE A 19 -2.49 8.60 -14.16
C PHE A 19 -3.42 9.75 -13.74
N ASP A 20 -4.68 9.42 -13.43
CA ASP A 20 -5.70 10.39 -13.00
C ASP A 20 -5.48 10.90 -11.56
N ALA A 21 -5.01 9.99 -10.69
CA ALA A 21 -4.85 10.26 -9.26
C ALA A 21 -3.45 9.84 -8.77
N VAL A 22 -2.98 10.51 -7.72
CA VAL A 22 -1.74 10.13 -7.03
C VAL A 22 -1.93 10.35 -5.53
N GLY A 23 -1.72 9.30 -4.76
CA GLY A 23 -1.78 9.30 -3.30
C GLY A 23 -0.46 8.91 -2.68
N PHE A 24 -0.21 9.41 -1.47
CA PHE A 24 0.96 9.06 -0.67
C PHE A 24 0.48 8.66 0.72
N THR A 25 0.95 7.52 1.21
CA THR A 25 0.67 7.07 2.57
C THR A 25 1.91 6.45 3.19
N ALA A 26 1.92 6.31 4.51
CA ALA A 26 2.98 5.58 5.20
C ALA A 26 2.70 4.06 5.07
N PRO A 27 3.72 3.18 5.01
CA PRO A 27 3.54 1.73 4.85
C PRO A 27 3.08 1.03 6.15
N GLN A 28 2.22 1.68 6.94
CA GLN A 28 1.71 1.18 8.21
C GLN A 28 0.19 1.07 8.16
N LEU A 29 -0.33 -0.08 8.59
CA LEU A 29 -1.75 -0.32 8.78
C LEU A 29 -2.13 -0.13 10.25
N SER A 30 -3.32 0.41 10.50
CA SER A 30 -3.86 0.50 11.86
C SER A 30 -4.16 -0.90 12.43
N PRO A 31 -4.16 -1.09 13.76
CA PRO A 31 -4.49 -2.37 14.38
C PRO A 31 -5.84 -2.91 13.91
N ARG A 32 -6.86 -2.05 13.85
CA ARG A 32 -8.21 -2.40 13.39
C ARG A 32 -8.21 -3.00 11.97
N VAL A 33 -7.48 -2.41 11.02
CA VAL A 33 -7.42 -2.94 9.65
C VAL A 33 -6.77 -4.34 9.62
N LYS A 34 -5.75 -4.58 10.46
CA LYS A 34 -5.10 -5.89 10.57
C LYS A 34 -6.03 -6.94 11.15
N GLU A 35 -6.83 -6.57 12.14
CA GLU A 35 -7.85 -7.42 12.78
C GLU A 35 -8.99 -7.75 11.82
N ASP A 36 -9.57 -6.73 11.19
CA ASP A 36 -10.65 -6.88 10.20
C ASP A 36 -10.21 -7.79 9.04
N PHE A 37 -9.00 -7.60 8.51
CA PHE A 37 -8.45 -8.48 7.48
C PHE A 37 -8.26 -9.91 7.98
N THR A 38 -7.78 -10.10 9.21
CA THR A 38 -7.62 -11.44 9.80
C THR A 38 -8.98 -12.13 9.95
N ALA A 39 -10.01 -11.42 10.38
CA ALA A 39 -11.37 -11.94 10.50
C ALA A 39 -11.97 -12.28 9.14
N PHE A 40 -11.75 -11.44 8.13
CA PHE A 40 -12.18 -11.66 6.75
C PHE A 40 -11.62 -12.96 6.17
N ILE A 41 -10.31 -13.19 6.33
CA ILE A 41 -9.64 -14.43 5.88
C ILE A 41 -10.18 -15.65 6.64
N LYS A 42 -10.32 -15.56 7.97
CA LYS A 42 -10.85 -16.68 8.79
C LYS A 42 -12.27 -17.09 8.40
N GLN A 43 -13.09 -16.15 7.95
CA GLN A 43 -14.45 -16.41 7.50
C GLN A 43 -14.54 -16.95 6.06
N GLY A 44 -13.41 -17.15 5.37
CA GLY A 44 -13.39 -17.63 3.99
C GLY A 44 -13.95 -16.63 2.98
N LEU A 45 -14.04 -15.34 3.34
CA LEU A 45 -14.63 -14.30 2.50
C LEU A 45 -13.74 -13.90 1.31
N HIS A 46 -12.55 -14.48 1.18
CA HIS A 46 -11.65 -14.26 0.05
C HIS A 46 -12.06 -15.01 -1.23
N GLY A 47 -13.09 -15.86 -1.18
CA GLY A 47 -13.53 -16.67 -2.33
C GLY A 47 -12.38 -17.51 -2.89
N ASP A 48 -12.22 -17.52 -4.21
CA ASP A 48 -11.17 -18.29 -4.89
C ASP A 48 -9.76 -17.69 -4.76
N MET A 49 -9.60 -16.54 -4.08
CA MET A 49 -8.31 -15.90 -3.85
C MET A 49 -7.50 -16.59 -2.74
N VAL A 50 -7.22 -17.88 -2.88
CA VAL A 50 -6.45 -18.69 -1.90
C VAL A 50 -5.11 -18.04 -1.56
N TRP A 51 -4.45 -17.46 -2.57
CA TRP A 51 -3.21 -16.71 -2.42
C TRP A 51 -3.29 -15.55 -1.41
N MET A 52 -4.48 -14.99 -1.16
CA MET A 52 -4.68 -13.90 -0.19
C MET A 52 -4.47 -14.41 1.24
N ALA A 53 -4.93 -15.62 1.54
CA ALA A 53 -4.69 -16.30 2.81
C ALA A 53 -3.20 -16.71 2.94
N GLU A 54 -2.62 -17.27 1.87
CA GLU A 54 -1.19 -17.66 1.84
C GLU A 54 -0.24 -16.47 2.08
N LYS A 55 -0.60 -15.29 1.57
CA LYS A 55 0.18 -14.05 1.70
C LYS A 55 -0.32 -13.14 2.82
N ALA A 56 -1.15 -13.64 3.73
CA ALA A 56 -1.78 -12.84 4.77
C ALA A 56 -0.77 -12.13 5.70
N ALA A 57 0.40 -12.72 5.94
CA ALA A 57 1.45 -12.08 6.75
C ALA A 57 1.96 -10.78 6.11
N GLN A 58 2.32 -10.82 4.82
CA GLN A 58 2.81 -9.67 4.07
C GLN A 58 1.71 -8.60 3.90
N ARG A 59 0.46 -9.04 3.66
CA ARG A 59 -0.68 -8.12 3.51
C ARG A 59 -1.04 -7.36 4.77
N ARG A 60 -0.76 -7.92 5.95
CA ARG A 60 -0.96 -7.25 7.24
C ARG A 60 0.19 -6.32 7.61
N ASP A 61 1.32 -6.40 6.91
CA ASP A 61 2.48 -5.58 7.19
C ASP A 61 3.20 -5.14 5.90
N PRO A 62 2.71 -4.06 5.25
CA PRO A 62 3.33 -3.53 4.03
C PRO A 62 4.81 -3.16 4.20
N ALA A 63 5.24 -2.78 5.41
CA ALA A 63 6.63 -2.45 5.69
C ALA A 63 7.58 -3.66 5.56
N SER A 64 7.05 -4.88 5.67
CA SER A 64 7.83 -6.11 5.47
C SER A 64 8.23 -6.37 4.00
N LEU A 65 7.57 -5.70 3.03
CA LEU A 65 7.84 -5.89 1.60
C LEU A 65 9.17 -5.29 1.16
N LEU A 66 9.55 -4.15 1.76
CA LEU A 66 10.79 -3.44 1.43
C LEU A 66 11.38 -2.82 2.70
N ASN A 67 12.53 -3.34 3.12
CA ASN A 67 13.20 -2.84 4.31
C ASN A 67 13.55 -1.36 4.19
N GLY A 68 13.17 -0.56 5.17
CA GLY A 68 13.41 0.89 5.20
C GLY A 68 12.45 1.72 4.34
N ALA A 69 11.40 1.13 3.77
CA ALA A 69 10.37 1.89 3.06
C ALA A 69 9.68 2.92 3.98
N LYS A 70 9.61 4.18 3.53
CA LYS A 70 9.01 5.29 4.29
C LYS A 70 7.65 5.72 3.76
N THR A 71 7.36 5.47 2.49
CA THR A 71 6.10 5.87 1.85
C THR A 71 5.70 4.86 0.78
N VAL A 72 4.39 4.74 0.59
CA VAL A 72 3.75 4.04 -0.51
C VAL A 72 3.13 5.10 -1.42
N ILE A 73 3.37 4.97 -2.71
CA ILE A 73 2.78 5.81 -3.75
C ILE A 73 1.68 4.99 -4.41
N VAL A 74 0.47 5.54 -4.47
CA VAL A 74 -0.69 4.97 -5.17
C VAL A 74 -0.95 5.82 -6.40
N LEU A 75 -1.08 5.18 -7.56
CA LEU A 75 -1.28 5.81 -8.87
C LEU A 75 -2.58 5.29 -9.49
#